data_AF-A0A177SLG9-F1
#
_entry.id   AF-A0A177SLG9-F1
#
_cell.length_a   1.000
_cell.length_b   1.000
_cell.length_c   1.000
_cell.angle_alpha   90.00
_cell.angle_beta   90.00
_cell.angle_gamma   90.00
#
_symmetry.space_group_name_H-M   'P 1'
#
loop_
_entity.id
_entity.type
_entity.pdbx_description
1 polymer ?
#
loop_
_entity_poly.entity_id
_entity_poly.type
_entity_poly.pdbx_seq_one_letter_code
_entity_poly.pdbx_strand_id
1 'polypeptide(L)'
;MGIMELVQQGIKYRDALLKCLDDRKRADEPYEVVFVLGKPLREEGGIQSQQLIDSMLSSINGRIIKYQELVDSALNGYAEYINARSSVDKIQRIVEALDEGN
;
A
#
# COMPACT_ATOMS: atom_id res chain seq x y z
N MET A 1 9.43 -17.34 -8.52
CA MET A 1 10.26 -16.24 -7.98
C MET A 1 10.58 -16.62 -6.56
N GLY A 2 11.85 -16.57 -6.18
CA GLY A 2 12.28 -16.79 -4.80
C GLY A 2 12.30 -15.48 -4.01
N ILE A 3 12.21 -15.57 -2.69
CA ILE A 3 12.25 -14.41 -1.79
C ILE A 3 13.55 -13.60 -1.93
N MET A 4 14.68 -14.28 -2.10
CA MET A 4 16.00 -13.62 -2.26
C MET A 4 16.06 -12.77 -3.53
N GLU A 5 15.50 -13.26 -4.63
CA GLU A 5 15.43 -12.52 -5.90
C GLU A 5 14.56 -11.26 -5.73
N LEU A 6 13.45 -11.39 -5.00
CA LEU A 6 12.52 -10.31 -4.75
C LEU A 6 13.14 -9.21 -3.89
N VAL A 7 13.85 -9.57 -2.82
CA VAL A 7 14.60 -8.63 -1.98
C VAL A 7 15.68 -7.91 -2.78
N GLN A 8 16.45 -8.64 -3.61
CA GLN A 8 17.48 -8.04 -4.44
C GLN A 8 16.91 -7.00 -5.43
N GLN A 9 15.75 -7.31 -6.03
CA GLN A 9 15.04 -6.34 -6.86
C GLN A 9 14.56 -5.14 -6.03
N GLY A 10 13.99 -5.38 -4.85
CA GLY A 10 13.56 -4.32 -3.93
C GLY A 10 14.66 -3.34 -3.57
N ILE A 11 15.85 -3.84 -3.22
CA ILE A 11 17.03 -3.02 -2.92
C ILE A 11 17.37 -2.11 -4.09
N LYS A 12 17.38 -2.64 -5.32
CA LYS A 12 17.71 -1.85 -6.51
C LYS A 12 16.75 -0.66 -6.69
N TYR A 13 15.44 -0.89 -6.54
CA TYR A 13 14.45 0.17 -6.69
C TYR A 13 14.46 1.15 -5.52
N ARG A 14 14.62 0.66 -4.29
CA ARG A 14 14.80 1.49 -3.09
C ARG A 14 15.99 2.43 -3.24
N ASP A 15 17.15 1.90 -3.62
CA ASP A 15 18.37 2.70 -3.74
C ASP A 15 18.25 3.76 -4.84
N ALA A 16 17.56 3.43 -5.94
CA ALA A 16 17.23 4.41 -6.97
C ALA A 16 16.28 5.51 -6.46
N LEU A 17 15.24 5.14 -5.70
CA LEU A 17 14.31 6.08 -5.08
C LEU A 17 15.02 7.00 -4.09
N LEU A 18 15.85 6.44 -3.20
CA LEU A 18 16.59 7.20 -2.20
C LEU A 18 17.54 8.20 -2.86
N LYS A 19 18.23 7.83 -3.95
CA LYS A 19 19.03 8.77 -4.74
C LYS A 19 18.18 9.92 -5.29
N CYS A 20 17.02 9.61 -5.88
CA CYS A 20 16.10 10.63 -6.39
C CYS A 20 15.56 11.57 -5.30
N LEU A 21 15.34 11.05 -4.07
CA LEU A 21 14.89 11.83 -2.93
C LEU A 21 16.00 12.72 -2.37
N ASP A 22 17.22 12.19 -2.28
CA ASP A 22 18.40 12.93 -1.83
C ASP A 22 18.72 14.11 -2.77
N ASP A 23 18.70 13.88 -4.09
CA ASP A 23 18.87 14.91 -5.13
C ASP A 23 17.84 16.06 -4.98
N ARG A 24 16.68 15.77 -4.39
CA ARG A 24 15.59 16.73 -4.16
C ARG A 24 15.53 17.27 -2.73
N LYS A 25 16.53 16.99 -1.89
CA LYS A 25 16.56 17.36 -0.46
C LYS A 25 15.33 16.86 0.33
N ARG A 26 14.84 15.66 -0.01
CA ARG A 26 13.70 14.98 0.64
C ARG A 26 14.11 13.60 1.16
N ALA A 27 15.34 13.48 1.65
CA ALA A 27 15.89 12.20 2.10
C ALA A 27 15.13 11.59 3.31
N ASP A 28 14.36 12.40 4.03
CA ASP A 28 13.51 12.04 5.16
C ASP A 28 12.09 11.61 4.77
N GLU A 29 11.73 11.66 3.49
CA GLU A 29 10.40 11.27 3.02
C GLU A 29 10.13 9.79 3.32
N PRO A 30 9.01 9.46 3.97
CA PRO A 30 8.65 8.06 4.22
C PRO A 30 8.35 7.36 2.89
N TYR A 31 8.83 6.12 2.75
CA TYR A 31 8.58 5.27 1.59
C TYR A 31 8.26 3.85 2.03
N GLU A 32 7.57 3.09 1.19
CA GLU A 32 7.30 1.66 1.38
C GLU A 32 7.50 0.93 0.05
N VAL A 33 8.12 -0.25 0.07
CA VAL A 33 8.32 -1.08 -1.13
C VAL A 33 7.23 -2.17 -1.19
N VAL A 34 6.21 -1.95 -2.01
CA VAL A 34 5.10 -2.92 -2.15
C VAL A 34 5.32 -3.83 -3.36
N PHE A 35 5.40 -5.13 -3.12
CA PHE A 35 5.47 -6.15 -4.18
C PHE A 35 4.10 -6.71 -4.46
N VAL A 36 3.63 -6.56 -5.70
CA VAL A 36 2.35 -7.15 -6.16
C VAL A 36 2.62 -8.48 -6.82
N LEU A 37 2.18 -9.58 -6.21
CA LEU A 37 2.40 -10.93 -6.72
C LEU A 37 1.12 -11.55 -7.28
N GLY A 38 1.18 -12.05 -8.51
CA GLY A 38 0.10 -12.82 -9.14
C GLY A 38 0.18 -14.33 -8.89
N LYS A 39 1.33 -14.81 -8.40
CA LYS A 39 1.58 -16.22 -8.06
C LYS A 39 2.35 -16.28 -6.74
N PRO A 40 2.16 -17.34 -5.94
CA PRO A 40 2.88 -17.47 -4.69
C PRO A 40 4.40 -17.59 -4.90
N LEU A 41 5.16 -17.19 -3.89
CA LEU A 41 6.60 -17.40 -3.85
C LEU A 41 6.93 -18.89 -3.77
N ARG A 42 8.13 -19.28 -4.20
CA ARG A 42 8.57 -20.69 -4.12
C ARG A 42 8.62 -21.20 -2.69
N GLU A 43 8.89 -20.31 -1.75
CA GLU A 43 9.03 -20.58 -0.34
C GLU A 43 7.68 -20.58 0.39
N GLU A 44 6.60 -20.06 -0.21
CA GLU A 44 5.27 -20.12 0.37
C GLU A 44 4.78 -21.58 0.44
N GLY A 45 4.42 -22.05 1.64
CA GLY A 45 3.95 -23.42 1.90
C GLY A 45 4.86 -24.26 2.80
N GLY A 46 6.03 -23.74 3.18
CA GLY A 46 6.91 -24.35 4.17
C GLY A 46 6.53 -23.99 5.62
N ILE A 47 6.95 -24.81 6.59
CA ILE A 47 6.85 -24.46 8.01
C ILE A 47 7.73 -23.21 8.26
N GLN A 48 7.17 -22.17 8.91
CA GLN A 48 7.84 -20.88 9.18
C GLN A 48 8.20 -20.02 7.94
N SER A 49 7.72 -20.38 6.74
CA SER A 49 8.06 -19.62 5.53
C SER A 49 7.63 -18.15 5.59
N GLN A 50 6.49 -17.86 6.22
CA GLN A 50 5.94 -16.51 6.24
C GLN A 50 6.74 -15.55 7.13
N GLN A 51 7.16 -16.00 8.32
CA GLN A 51 8.01 -15.20 9.21
C GLN A 51 9.37 -14.89 8.57
N LEU A 52 9.93 -15.85 7.81
CA LEU A 52 11.17 -15.65 7.07
C LEU A 52 10.99 -14.59 5.96
N ILE A 53 9.91 -14.70 5.18
CA ILE A 53 9.56 -13.75 4.13
C ILE A 53 9.41 -12.34 4.73
N ASP A 54 8.64 -12.21 5.81
CA ASP A 54 8.39 -10.92 6.47
C ASP A 54 9.69 -10.30 7.01
N SER A 55 10.53 -11.11 7.66
CA SER A 55 11.83 -10.65 8.19
C SER A 55 12.80 -10.21 7.10
N MET A 56 12.77 -10.87 5.94
CA MET A 56 13.60 -10.47 4.81
C MET A 56 13.12 -9.16 4.18
N LEU A 57 11.80 -8.99 4.06
CA LEU A 57 11.21 -7.78 3.48
C LEU A 57 11.29 -6.56 4.39
N SER A 58 11.27 -6.74 5.71
CA SER A 58 11.40 -5.61 6.65
C SER A 58 12.72 -4.85 6.48
N SER A 59 13.78 -5.53 6.01
CA SER A 59 15.09 -4.89 5.72
C SER A 59 15.04 -3.79 4.64
N ILE A 60 14.01 -3.79 3.80
CA ILE A 60 13.81 -2.82 2.72
C ILE A 60 12.53 -1.99 2.92
N ASN A 61 11.95 -2.01 4.12
CA ASN A 61 10.61 -1.50 4.39
C ASN A 61 9.58 -1.99 3.36
N GLY A 62 9.62 -3.30 3.09
CA GLY A 62 8.82 -3.92 2.04
C GLY A 62 7.70 -4.80 2.57
N ARG A 63 6.68 -5.00 1.74
CA ARG A 63 5.61 -5.97 1.98
C ARG A 63 5.11 -6.60 0.68
N ILE A 64 4.48 -7.75 0.78
CA ILE A 64 3.83 -8.43 -0.34
C ILE A 64 2.32 -8.20 -0.25
N ILE A 65 1.70 -7.92 -1.40
CA ILE A 65 0.25 -7.96 -1.58
C ILE A 65 -0.07 -8.87 -2.76
N LYS A 66 -1.07 -9.75 -2.63
CA LYS A 66 -1.51 -10.56 -3.77
C LYS A 66 -2.35 -9.71 -4.70
N TYR A 67 -2.31 -10.04 -5.99
CA TYR A 67 -3.06 -9.29 -7.00
C TYR A 67 -4.56 -9.20 -6.68
N GLN A 68 -5.17 -10.29 -6.22
CA GLN A 68 -6.59 -10.29 -5.82
C GLN A 68 -6.85 -9.36 -4.63
N GLU A 69 -6.03 -9.45 -3.58
CA GLU A 69 -6.15 -8.60 -2.38
C GLU A 69 -6.01 -7.12 -2.71
N LEU A 70 -5.13 -6.77 -3.66
CA LEU A 70 -4.98 -5.40 -4.14
C LEU A 70 -6.24 -4.89 -4.85
N VAL A 71 -6.80 -5.70 -5.75
CA VAL A 71 -8.03 -5.35 -6.47
C VAL A 71 -9.19 -5.19 -5.51
N ASP A 72 -9.36 -6.13 -4.58
CA ASP A 72 -10.42 -6.09 -3.58
C ASP A 72 -10.29 -4.87 -2.66
N SER A 73 -9.06 -4.56 -2.19
CA SER A 73 -8.78 -3.39 -1.37
C SER A 73 -9.07 -2.08 -2.11
N ALA A 74 -8.71 -2.00 -3.40
CA ALA A 74 -8.97 -0.81 -4.21
C ALA A 74 -10.48 -0.60 -4.45
N LEU A 75 -11.21 -1.67 -4.75
CA LEU A 75 -12.67 -1.62 -4.93
C LEU A 75 -13.37 -1.21 -3.63
N ASN A 76 -12.96 -1.78 -2.49
CA ASN A 76 -13.51 -1.45 -1.18
C ASN A 76 -13.21 0.01 -0.81
N GLY A 77 -11.99 0.48 -0.99
CA GLY A 77 -11.63 1.87 -0.72
C GLY A 77 -12.42 2.87 -1.58
N TYR A 78 -12.70 2.52 -2.84
CA TYR A 78 -13.53 3.33 -3.70
C TYR A 78 -14.99 3.37 -3.24
N ALA A 79 -15.54 2.22 -2.82
CA ALA A 79 -16.88 2.14 -2.27
C ALA A 79 -17.01 2.94 -0.96
N GLU A 80 -16.02 2.85 -0.06
CA GLU A 80 -15.95 3.63 1.17
C GLU A 80 -15.89 5.14 0.90
N TYR A 81 -15.08 5.56 -0.07
CA TYR A 81 -15.02 6.95 -0.48
C TYR A 81 -16.37 7.48 -0.99
N ILE A 82 -17.08 6.70 -1.83
CA ILE A 82 -18.42 7.05 -2.30
C ILE A 82 -19.40 7.15 -1.13
N ASN A 83 -19.37 6.18 -0.22
CA ASN A 83 -20.26 6.14 0.95
C ASN A 83 -20.01 7.33 1.88
N ALA A 84 -18.74 7.67 2.13
CA ALA A 84 -18.35 8.84 2.91
C ALA A 84 -18.85 10.13 2.25
N ARG A 85 -18.68 10.27 0.94
CA ARG A 85 -19.17 11.44 0.19
C ARG A 85 -20.70 11.56 0.25
N SER A 86 -21.43 10.46 0.17
CA SER A 86 -22.89 10.46 0.32
C SER A 86 -23.36 10.91 1.72
N SER A 87 -22.54 10.68 2.74
CA SER A 87 -22.81 11.11 4.11
C SER A 87 -22.50 12.59 4.30
N VAL A 88 -21.45 13.12 3.66
CA VAL A 88 -21.14 14.55 3.61
C VAL A 88 -22.27 15.32 2.91
N ASP A 89 -22.78 14.84 1.77
CA ASP A 89 -23.93 15.43 1.07
C ASP A 89 -25.19 15.52 1.96
N LYS A 90 -25.41 14.53 2.84
CA LYS A 90 -26.54 14.56 3.79
C LYS A 90 -26.37 15.62 4.87
N ILE A 91 -25.16 15.78 5.40
CA ILE A 91 -24.86 16.81 6.40
C ILE A 91 -24.98 18.20 5.78
N GLN A 92 -24.46 18.39 4.56
CA GLN A 92 -24.57 19.63 3.79
C GLN A 92 -26.03 20.04 3.63
N ARG A 93 -26.92 19.11 3.24
CA ARG A 93 -28.36 19.37 3.11
C ARG A 93 -29.05 19.77 4.42
N ILE A 94 -28.63 19.19 5.55
CA ILE A 94 -29.18 19.57 6.86
C ILE A 94 -28.70 20.98 7.24
N VAL A 95 -27.44 21.32 6.97
CA VAL A 95 -26.89 22.66 7.22
C VAL A 95 -27.58 23.70 6.35
N GLU A 96 -27.79 23.44 5.07
CA GLU A 96 -28.52 24.34 4.14
C GLU A 96 -29.98 24.53 4.58
N ALA A 97 -30.66 23.46 5.01
CA ALA A 97 -32.04 23.54 5.52
C ALA A 97 -32.16 24.31 6.85
N LEU A 98 -31.08 24.40 7.63
CA LEU A 98 -31.04 25.19 8.87
C LEU A 98 -30.69 26.67 8.60
N ASP A 99 -29.90 26.96 7.57
CA ASP A 99 -29.57 28.33 7.14
C ASP A 99 -30.72 29.01 6.39
N GLU A 100 -31.55 28.27 5.64
CA GLU A 100 -32.74 28.82 4.95
C GLU A 100 -33.95 29.03 5.88
N GLY A 101 -33.87 28.59 7.14
CA GLY A 101 -34.94 28.65 8.14
C GLY A 101 -34.90 29.86 9.08
N ASN A 102 -34.05 30.87 8.82
CA ASN A 102 -33.89 32.08 9.64
C ASN A 102 -34.16 33.36 8.84
#